data_AF-A0AAE5A6C1-F1
#
_entry.id   AF-A0AAE5A6C1-F1
#
_cell.length_a   1.000
_cell.length_b   1.000
_cell.length_c   1.000
_cell.angle_alpha   90.00
_cell.angle_beta   90.00
_cell.angle_gamma   90.00
#
_symmetry.space_group_name_H-M   'P 1'
#
loop_
_entity.id
_entity.type
_entity.pdbx_description
1 polymer ?
#
loop_
_entity_poly.entity_id
_entity_poly.type
_entity_poly.pdbx_seq_one_letter_code
_entity_poly.pdbx_strand_id
1 'polypeptide(L)'
;MRPTRWLFWGCTALYLVVGLYFTVGQGFVLGDALSRVSAARSVWFSRDPHLAAIGFVFTPLTALAQLPAVLLSHWWPGLTSWAVTGVLMSAPFMAGAVVQIYKIGADRGCPVWLMWTVTAVFALNPMIVFYGGNGMSEASFLAMMCWATRRLIRWCTTDDIHDLLAAGFALGLAYLARYDALAAGLAVTVFVFAVTVLRRGWRNRRAQVRPALLDAVLVGLPTAMAFFVWATVSWLITGQALQQFSSTYGNASILAQSGGGSTDTVYAVLFSAAESLVLGPALPLLVPIAAALAWRRRDLETLAAVVVLASVLGFATYSYARGMTFPFLRFYLCALPLMAVLALQLVPAGDPLVERRRGPSGFARARFAGAPTVPAALAAALVVLTPAVTGASMLSPTLSSQQYALRSVVFPSSTDTSDRRETERRILASFSTERELARYLDALALPEGSVLMDTVYGFAVYTATERPRTFVIPSDQDFTSVLNRPAEHGVQFLLAVPNSGRGESDAVNRRYPTLYETGADIATLELEVPNDGQDQPTWRLYRVL
;
A
#
# COMPACT_ATOMS: atom_id res chain seq x y z
N MET A 1 24.81 -0.62 -21.88
CA MET A 1 23.46 -0.85 -21.31
C MET A 1 23.32 -0.03 -20.02
N ARG A 2 22.17 0.62 -19.76
CA ARG A 2 22.03 1.62 -18.68
C ARG A 2 21.97 0.98 -17.28
N PRO A 3 22.69 1.48 -16.25
CA PRO A 3 22.78 0.89 -14.90
C PRO A 3 21.40 0.74 -14.22
N THR A 4 20.44 1.59 -14.57
CA THR A 4 19.07 1.54 -14.07
C THR A 4 18.30 0.27 -14.45
N ARG A 5 18.64 -0.40 -15.56
CA ARG A 5 18.00 -1.67 -15.96
C ARG A 5 18.44 -2.81 -15.05
N TRP A 6 19.74 -2.89 -14.77
CA TRP A 6 20.30 -3.88 -13.84
C TRP A 6 19.79 -3.65 -12.42
N LEU A 7 19.71 -2.38 -11.99
CA LEU A 7 19.12 -2.03 -10.70
C LEU A 7 17.66 -2.47 -10.59
N PHE A 8 16.84 -2.20 -11.62
CA PHE A 8 15.44 -2.62 -11.63
C PHE A 8 15.30 -4.14 -11.48
N TRP A 9 15.89 -4.91 -12.39
CA TRP A 9 15.74 -6.37 -12.38
C TRP A 9 16.42 -7.03 -11.18
N GLY A 10 17.55 -6.49 -10.71
CA GLY A 10 18.22 -6.96 -9.49
C GLY A 10 17.36 -6.75 -8.24
N CYS A 11 16.76 -5.58 -8.07
CA CYS A 11 15.84 -5.33 -6.97
C CYS A 11 14.54 -6.13 -7.10
N THR A 12 13.99 -6.27 -8.31
CA THR A 12 12.81 -7.12 -8.53
C THR A 12 13.11 -8.56 -8.14
N ALA A 13 14.24 -9.13 -8.58
CA ALA A 13 14.64 -10.48 -8.21
C ALA A 13 14.83 -10.63 -6.69
N LEU A 14 15.50 -9.65 -6.04
CA LEU A 14 15.65 -9.64 -4.58
C LEU A 14 14.30 -9.68 -3.86
N TYR A 15 13.38 -8.77 -4.21
CA TYR A 15 12.08 -8.68 -3.56
C TYR A 15 11.18 -9.88 -3.85
N LEU A 16 11.27 -10.46 -5.05
CA LEU A 16 10.60 -11.73 -5.39
C LEU A 16 11.12 -12.89 -4.55
N VAL A 17 12.44 -13.07 -4.44
CA VAL A 17 13.04 -14.17 -3.67
C VAL A 17 12.66 -14.05 -2.19
N VAL A 18 12.78 -12.84 -1.64
CA VAL A 18 12.41 -12.59 -0.24
C VAL A 18 10.90 -12.78 -0.02
N GLY A 19 10.07 -12.30 -0.94
CA GLY A 19 8.62 -12.47 -0.85
C GLY A 19 8.17 -13.92 -0.94
N LEU A 20 8.74 -14.70 -1.86
CA LEU A 20 8.49 -16.15 -1.96
C LEU A 20 8.95 -16.90 -0.71
N TYR A 21 10.07 -16.49 -0.12
CA TYR A 21 10.53 -17.05 1.15
C TYR A 21 9.54 -16.75 2.29
N PHE A 22 9.02 -15.51 2.39
CA PHE A 22 8.04 -15.17 3.41
C PHE A 22 6.71 -15.90 3.20
N THR A 23 6.18 -15.90 1.99
CA THR A 23 4.85 -16.48 1.75
C THR A 23 4.89 -18.00 1.69
N VAL A 24 5.62 -18.59 0.74
CA VAL A 24 5.66 -20.04 0.52
C VAL A 24 6.55 -20.74 1.56
N GLY A 25 7.69 -20.12 1.90
CA GLY A 25 8.66 -20.73 2.81
C GLY A 25 8.29 -20.63 4.29
N GLN A 26 7.61 -19.55 4.71
CA GLN A 26 7.32 -19.29 6.13
C GLN A 26 5.82 -19.13 6.42
N GLY A 27 4.94 -19.15 5.41
CA GLY A 27 3.51 -18.94 5.58
C GLY A 27 3.10 -17.51 5.96
N PHE A 28 4.04 -16.57 5.97
CA PHE A 28 3.80 -15.22 6.43
C PHE A 28 3.14 -14.37 5.35
N VAL A 29 1.81 -14.28 5.43
CA VAL A 29 0.96 -13.55 4.49
C VAL A 29 0.18 -12.46 5.23
N LEU A 30 0.16 -11.25 4.69
CA LEU A 30 -0.65 -10.17 5.23
C LEU A 30 -2.10 -10.28 4.75
N GLY A 31 -3.06 -10.18 5.68
CA GLY A 31 -4.49 -10.32 5.37
C GLY A 31 -4.99 -9.36 4.29
N ASP A 32 -4.60 -8.07 4.34
CA ASP A 32 -4.99 -7.10 3.32
C ASP A 32 -4.39 -7.40 1.94
N ALA A 33 -3.25 -8.09 1.87
CA ALA A 33 -2.68 -8.53 0.60
C ALA A 33 -3.48 -9.72 0.06
N LEU A 34 -3.76 -10.71 0.90
CA LEU A 34 -4.52 -11.91 0.53
C LEU A 34 -5.97 -11.58 0.16
N SER A 35 -6.62 -10.61 0.81
CA SER A 35 -7.97 -10.16 0.43
C SER A 35 -8.01 -9.51 -0.96
N ARG A 36 -6.96 -8.79 -1.36
CA ARG A 36 -6.81 -8.26 -2.73
C ARG A 36 -6.55 -9.37 -3.75
N VAL A 37 -5.79 -10.41 -3.38
CA VAL A 37 -5.61 -11.62 -4.18
C VAL A 37 -6.97 -12.31 -4.38
N SER A 38 -7.77 -12.42 -3.32
CA SER A 38 -9.14 -12.95 -3.37
C SER A 38 -10.01 -12.17 -4.34
N ALA A 39 -10.03 -10.84 -4.23
CA ALA A 39 -10.82 -10.00 -5.11
C ALA A 39 -10.39 -10.13 -6.59
N ALA A 40 -9.09 -10.17 -6.85
CA ALA A 40 -8.57 -10.42 -8.20
C ALA A 40 -8.91 -11.84 -8.71
N ARG A 41 -8.95 -12.84 -7.81
CA ARG A 41 -9.35 -14.23 -8.13
C ARG A 41 -10.84 -14.31 -8.46
N SER A 42 -11.69 -13.57 -7.77
CA SER A 42 -13.14 -13.52 -8.04
C SER A 42 -13.44 -13.03 -9.45
N VAL A 43 -12.64 -12.11 -10.01
CA VAL A 43 -12.84 -11.62 -11.39
C VAL A 43 -12.77 -12.75 -12.43
N TRP A 44 -11.90 -13.74 -12.24
CA TRP A 44 -11.69 -14.82 -13.22
C TRP A 44 -12.42 -16.11 -12.88
N PHE A 45 -12.50 -16.46 -11.60
CA PHE A 45 -12.80 -17.83 -11.18
C PHE A 45 -13.96 -17.97 -10.19
N SER A 46 -14.66 -16.88 -9.85
CA SER A 46 -15.90 -17.01 -9.07
C SER A 46 -16.96 -17.80 -9.86
N ARG A 47 -18.08 -18.07 -9.19
CA ARG A 47 -19.25 -18.65 -9.84
C ARG A 47 -19.82 -17.72 -10.91
N ASP A 48 -19.73 -16.41 -10.68
CA ASP A 48 -20.11 -15.36 -11.62
C ASP A 48 -18.92 -14.45 -11.97
N PRO A 49 -18.03 -14.83 -12.92
CA PRO A 49 -16.84 -14.04 -13.26
C PRO A 49 -17.17 -12.73 -13.98
N HIS A 50 -16.82 -11.60 -13.36
CA HIS A 50 -16.97 -10.27 -13.97
C HIS A 50 -16.02 -9.25 -13.33
N LEU A 51 -15.71 -8.17 -14.05
CA LEU A 51 -14.70 -7.20 -13.58
C LEU A 51 -15.10 -6.46 -12.30
N ALA A 52 -16.41 -6.25 -12.07
CA ALA A 52 -16.88 -5.60 -10.86
C ALA A 52 -16.66 -6.42 -9.57
N ALA A 53 -16.36 -7.73 -9.69
CA ALA A 53 -16.01 -8.59 -8.56
C ALA A 53 -14.67 -8.21 -7.90
N ILE A 54 -13.91 -7.27 -8.47
CA ILE A 54 -12.66 -6.74 -7.91
C ILE A 54 -12.87 -5.97 -6.59
N GLY A 55 -14.11 -5.61 -6.26
CA GLY A 55 -14.47 -4.86 -5.06
C GLY A 55 -14.18 -3.36 -5.16
N PHE A 56 -14.89 -2.57 -4.35
CA PHE A 56 -14.86 -1.10 -4.40
C PHE A 56 -14.42 -0.42 -3.10
N VAL A 57 -14.19 -1.21 -2.04
CA VAL A 57 -13.64 -0.70 -0.77
C VAL A 57 -12.21 -0.19 -0.97
N PHE A 58 -11.36 -1.02 -1.58
CA PHE A 58 -9.98 -0.66 -1.91
C PHE A 58 -9.89 -0.12 -3.33
N THR A 59 -8.87 0.70 -3.56
CA THR A 59 -8.59 1.24 -4.90
C THR A 59 -8.05 0.14 -5.83
N PRO A 60 -8.31 0.23 -7.15
CA PRO A 60 -8.29 -0.94 -8.02
C PRO A 60 -6.89 -1.33 -8.53
N LEU A 61 -5.89 -0.43 -8.49
CA LEU A 61 -4.63 -0.64 -9.21
C LEU A 61 -3.94 -1.95 -8.83
N THR A 62 -3.90 -2.25 -7.53
CA THR A 62 -3.21 -3.43 -7.00
C THR A 62 -3.88 -4.73 -7.42
N ALA A 63 -5.20 -4.78 -7.48
CA ALA A 63 -5.93 -5.96 -7.93
C ALA A 63 -5.90 -6.09 -9.47
N LEU A 64 -6.06 -4.97 -10.21
CA LEU A 64 -5.97 -4.96 -11.67
C LEU A 64 -4.59 -5.42 -12.16
N ALA A 65 -3.52 -4.95 -11.52
CA ALA A 65 -2.16 -5.35 -11.86
C ALA A 65 -1.88 -6.85 -11.62
N GLN A 66 -2.66 -7.50 -10.74
CA GLN A 66 -2.54 -8.92 -10.46
C GLN A 66 -3.32 -9.81 -11.43
N LEU A 67 -4.32 -9.29 -12.17
CA LEU A 67 -5.20 -10.10 -13.02
C LEU A 67 -4.45 -11.05 -13.98
N PRO A 68 -3.36 -10.63 -14.66
CA PRO A 68 -2.61 -11.55 -15.53
C PRO A 68 -1.96 -12.71 -14.76
N ALA A 69 -1.42 -12.44 -13.58
CA ALA A 69 -0.78 -13.46 -12.75
C ALA A 69 -1.82 -14.38 -12.08
N VAL A 70 -2.97 -13.84 -11.70
CA VAL A 70 -4.09 -14.61 -11.16
C VAL A 70 -4.67 -15.54 -12.22
N LEU A 71 -4.77 -15.13 -13.48
CA LEU A 71 -5.23 -16.03 -14.55
C LEU A 71 -4.40 -17.33 -14.62
N LEU A 72 -3.10 -17.26 -14.30
CA LEU A 72 -2.22 -18.43 -14.26
C LEU A 72 -2.51 -19.38 -13.08
N SER A 73 -3.28 -18.94 -12.08
CA SER A 73 -3.64 -19.77 -10.93
C SER A 73 -4.62 -20.89 -11.29
N HIS A 74 -5.21 -20.86 -12.50
CA HIS A 74 -5.93 -22.01 -13.04
C HIS A 74 -5.06 -23.26 -13.11
N TRP A 75 -3.80 -23.12 -13.54
CA TRP A 75 -2.85 -24.24 -13.64
C TRP A 75 -2.02 -24.41 -12.37
N TRP A 76 -1.79 -23.32 -11.64
CA TRP A 76 -1.01 -23.32 -10.40
C TRP A 76 -1.77 -22.64 -9.27
N PRO A 77 -2.72 -23.34 -8.62
CA PRO A 77 -3.55 -22.78 -7.54
C PRO A 77 -2.73 -22.16 -6.40
N GLY A 78 -1.53 -22.71 -6.14
CA GLY A 78 -0.58 -22.17 -5.16
C GLY A 78 -0.21 -20.70 -5.38
N LEU A 79 -0.38 -20.15 -6.58
CA LEU A 79 -0.18 -18.73 -6.85
C LEU A 79 -1.11 -17.83 -6.03
N THR A 80 -2.37 -18.25 -5.84
CA THR A 80 -3.35 -17.53 -5.03
C THR A 80 -3.36 -18.00 -3.58
N SER A 81 -3.21 -19.31 -3.33
CA SER A 81 -3.26 -19.88 -1.97
C SER A 81 -2.15 -19.35 -1.05
N TRP A 82 -1.00 -19.00 -1.63
CA TRP A 82 0.15 -18.42 -0.93
C TRP A 82 0.39 -16.94 -1.28
N ALA A 83 -0.61 -16.24 -1.82
CA ALA A 83 -0.53 -14.82 -2.19
C ALA A 83 0.65 -14.43 -3.11
N VAL A 84 1.19 -15.38 -3.88
CA VAL A 84 2.35 -15.14 -4.77
C VAL A 84 2.03 -14.10 -5.84
N THR A 85 0.78 -14.03 -6.31
CA THR A 85 0.36 -12.98 -7.26
C THR A 85 0.55 -11.58 -6.70
N GLY A 86 0.35 -11.40 -5.39
CA GLY A 86 0.64 -10.14 -4.70
C GLY A 86 2.13 -9.82 -4.72
N VAL A 87 2.98 -10.80 -4.45
CA VAL A 87 4.45 -10.65 -4.51
C VAL A 87 4.91 -10.26 -5.91
N LEU A 88 4.38 -10.93 -6.95
CA LEU A 88 4.66 -10.63 -8.36
C LEU A 88 4.26 -9.21 -8.76
N MET A 89 3.22 -8.65 -8.14
CA MET A 89 2.81 -7.26 -8.33
C MET A 89 3.71 -6.29 -7.57
N SER A 90 3.92 -6.49 -6.27
CA SER A 90 4.64 -5.55 -5.40
C SER A 90 6.13 -5.41 -5.73
N ALA A 91 6.82 -6.50 -6.06
CA ALA A 91 8.25 -6.51 -6.33
C ALA A 91 8.71 -5.57 -7.48
N PRO A 92 8.12 -5.60 -8.68
CA PRO A 92 8.50 -4.68 -9.75
C PRO A 92 8.14 -3.22 -9.44
N PHE A 93 7.03 -2.95 -8.73
CA PHE A 93 6.71 -1.59 -8.31
C PHE A 93 7.75 -1.04 -7.33
N MET A 94 8.11 -1.79 -6.30
CA MET A 94 9.11 -1.34 -5.33
C MET A 94 10.48 -1.13 -5.98
N ALA A 95 10.91 -2.02 -6.89
CA ALA A 95 12.11 -1.82 -7.69
C ALA A 95 12.01 -0.54 -8.57
N GLY A 96 10.82 -0.24 -9.08
CA GLY A 96 10.51 1.03 -9.73
C GLY A 96 10.79 2.24 -8.84
N ALA A 97 10.36 2.21 -7.57
CA ALA A 97 10.65 3.27 -6.59
C ALA A 97 12.16 3.47 -6.38
N VAL A 98 12.91 2.37 -6.20
CA VAL A 98 14.38 2.38 -6.07
C VAL A 98 15.04 3.05 -7.27
N VAL A 99 14.59 2.73 -8.48
CA VAL A 99 15.10 3.36 -9.71
C VAL A 99 14.80 4.86 -9.75
N GLN A 100 13.66 5.31 -9.23
CA GLN A 100 13.39 6.75 -9.15
C GLN A 100 14.33 7.45 -8.16
N ILE A 101 14.61 6.87 -7.00
CA ILE A 101 15.58 7.42 -6.04
C ILE A 101 16.97 7.57 -6.69
N TYR A 102 17.46 6.53 -7.37
CA TYR A 102 18.72 6.60 -8.11
C TYR A 102 18.71 7.73 -9.16
N LYS A 103 17.62 7.83 -9.93
CA LYS A 103 17.49 8.86 -10.96
C LYS A 103 17.33 10.27 -10.41
N ILE A 104 16.77 10.45 -9.21
CA ILE A 104 16.75 11.77 -8.53
C ILE A 104 18.18 12.19 -8.22
N GLY A 105 19.02 11.29 -7.71
CA GLY A 105 20.45 11.56 -7.49
C GLY A 105 21.19 11.90 -8.79
N ALA A 106 20.90 11.17 -9.86
CA ALA A 106 21.51 11.41 -11.17
C ALA A 106 21.06 12.74 -11.78
N ASP A 107 19.76 13.05 -11.71
CA ASP A 107 19.20 14.32 -12.15
C ASP A 107 19.76 15.49 -11.32
N ARG A 108 20.08 15.28 -10.03
CA ARG A 108 20.71 16.29 -9.19
C ARG A 108 22.19 16.52 -9.54
N GLY A 109 22.86 15.53 -10.14
CA GLY A 109 24.30 15.56 -10.38
C GLY A 109 25.13 15.11 -9.17
N CYS A 110 24.57 14.27 -8.31
CA CYS A 110 25.27 13.73 -7.15
C CYS A 110 26.47 12.86 -7.56
N PRO A 111 27.53 12.80 -6.75
CA PRO A 111 28.65 11.89 -7.02
C PRO A 111 28.15 10.44 -7.02
N VAL A 112 28.74 9.62 -7.89
CA VAL A 112 28.28 8.24 -8.17
C VAL A 112 28.20 7.39 -6.91
N TRP A 113 29.19 7.51 -6.03
CA TRP A 113 29.21 6.75 -4.77
C TRP A 113 28.01 7.11 -3.87
N LEU A 114 27.65 8.40 -3.74
CA LEU A 114 26.51 8.82 -2.93
C LEU A 114 25.20 8.30 -3.51
N MET A 115 25.04 8.38 -4.84
CA MET A 115 23.86 7.85 -5.50
C MET A 115 23.66 6.37 -5.16
N TRP A 116 24.71 5.56 -5.26
CA TRP A 116 24.66 4.15 -4.89
C TRP A 116 24.43 3.94 -3.39
N THR A 117 25.08 4.70 -2.51
CA THR A 117 24.89 4.60 -1.06
C THR A 117 23.43 4.89 -0.66
N VAL A 118 22.86 6.02 -1.07
CA VAL A 118 21.47 6.38 -0.73
C VAL A 118 20.49 5.40 -1.36
N THR A 119 20.73 4.99 -2.61
CA THR A 119 19.88 4.00 -3.29
C THR A 119 19.94 2.65 -2.59
N ALA A 120 21.12 2.18 -2.17
CA ALA A 120 21.28 0.92 -1.44
C ALA A 120 20.64 0.98 -0.04
N VAL A 121 20.84 2.08 0.68
CA VAL A 121 20.20 2.34 1.98
C VAL A 121 18.68 2.28 1.85
N PHE A 122 18.11 2.88 0.80
CA PHE A 122 16.67 2.79 0.53
C PHE A 122 16.26 1.37 0.12
N ALA A 123 16.92 0.78 -0.87
CA ALA A 123 16.53 -0.51 -1.46
C ALA A 123 16.66 -1.70 -0.50
N LEU A 124 17.64 -1.66 0.39
CA LEU A 124 17.93 -2.71 1.38
C LEU A 124 17.35 -2.41 2.76
N ASN A 125 16.63 -1.29 2.91
CA ASN A 125 15.93 -1.03 4.16
C ASN A 125 14.92 -2.16 4.44
N PRO A 126 14.88 -2.75 5.66
CA PRO A 126 14.01 -3.88 5.97
C PRO A 126 12.53 -3.65 5.64
N MET A 127 12.02 -2.44 5.85
CA MET A 127 10.65 -2.10 5.49
C MET A 127 10.43 -2.07 3.96
N ILE A 128 11.41 -1.59 3.19
CA ILE A 128 11.33 -1.60 1.71
C ILE A 128 11.41 -3.03 1.18
N VAL A 129 12.28 -3.86 1.73
CA VAL A 129 12.40 -5.27 1.36
C VAL A 129 11.10 -6.02 1.69
N PHE A 130 10.57 -5.84 2.90
CA PHE A 130 9.34 -6.50 3.34
C PHE A 130 8.13 -6.08 2.50
N TYR A 131 7.92 -4.78 2.29
CA TYR A 131 6.80 -4.27 1.49
C TYR A 131 6.99 -4.44 -0.03
N GLY A 132 8.22 -4.65 -0.49
CA GLY A 132 8.50 -5.07 -1.86
C GLY A 132 8.11 -6.53 -2.11
N GLY A 133 8.04 -7.37 -1.07
CA GLY A 133 7.81 -8.81 -1.19
C GLY A 133 6.51 -9.32 -0.59
N ASN A 134 5.59 -8.47 -0.12
CA ASN A 134 4.39 -8.93 0.64
C ASN A 134 3.04 -8.68 -0.05
N GLY A 135 3.02 -8.11 -1.26
CA GLY A 135 1.80 -7.91 -2.04
C GLY A 135 0.90 -6.75 -1.61
N MET A 136 1.34 -5.94 -0.66
CA MET A 136 0.61 -4.77 -0.20
C MET A 136 0.69 -3.59 -1.20
N SER A 137 -0.25 -2.65 -1.05
CA SER A 137 -0.37 -1.45 -1.90
C SER A 137 0.84 -0.51 -1.86
N GLU A 138 1.60 -0.57 -0.79
CA GLU A 138 2.68 0.32 -0.38
C GLU A 138 3.76 0.39 -1.47
N ALA A 139 4.11 -0.73 -2.09
CA ALA A 139 5.08 -0.78 -3.18
C ALA A 139 4.63 0.05 -4.39
N SER A 140 3.40 -0.19 -4.87
CA SER A 140 2.83 0.54 -6.00
C SER A 140 2.67 2.03 -5.71
N PHE A 141 2.25 2.36 -4.48
CA PHE A 141 2.12 3.73 -4.02
C PHE A 141 3.47 4.45 -3.97
N LEU A 142 4.49 3.88 -3.30
CA LEU A 142 5.83 4.47 -3.22
C LEU A 142 6.47 4.65 -4.60
N ALA A 143 6.25 3.72 -5.54
CA ALA A 143 6.73 3.84 -6.92
C ALA A 143 6.18 5.09 -7.60
N MET A 144 4.87 5.31 -7.48
CA MET A 144 4.20 6.47 -8.05
C MET A 144 4.59 7.77 -7.33
N MET A 145 4.70 7.74 -5.99
CA MET A 145 5.13 8.90 -5.20
C MET A 145 6.56 9.32 -5.55
N CYS A 146 7.52 8.39 -5.64
CA CYS A 146 8.89 8.70 -6.03
C CYS A 146 8.97 9.19 -7.49
N TRP A 147 8.13 8.65 -8.39
CA TRP A 147 8.04 9.13 -9.77
C TRP A 147 7.50 10.56 -9.82
N ALA A 148 6.41 10.86 -9.11
CA ALA A 148 5.85 12.20 -9.00
C ALA A 148 6.86 13.19 -8.41
N THR A 149 7.52 12.83 -7.30
CA THR A 149 8.58 13.63 -6.67
C THR A 149 9.70 13.97 -7.66
N ARG A 150 10.22 12.98 -8.38
CA ARG A 150 11.29 13.21 -9.36
C ARG A 150 10.84 14.19 -10.45
N ARG A 151 9.64 14.01 -10.98
CA ARG A 151 9.11 14.84 -12.07
C ARG A 151 8.85 16.27 -11.61
N LEU A 152 8.28 16.44 -10.41
CA LEU A 152 8.07 17.77 -9.84
C LEU A 152 9.38 18.49 -9.54
N ILE A 153 10.40 17.79 -9.03
CA ILE A 153 11.76 18.32 -8.86
C ILE A 153 12.31 18.87 -10.18
N ARG A 154 12.21 18.10 -11.26
CA ARG A 154 12.70 18.53 -12.58
C ARG A 154 11.91 19.72 -13.12
N TRP A 155 10.58 19.72 -12.95
CA TRP A 155 9.71 20.81 -13.39
C TRP A 155 10.04 22.14 -12.71
N CYS A 156 10.41 22.13 -11.42
CA CYS A 156 10.83 23.34 -10.70
C CYS A 156 11.97 24.10 -11.40
N THR A 157 12.83 23.40 -12.13
CA THR A 157 14.00 23.98 -12.81
C THR A 157 13.79 24.17 -14.31
N THR A 158 13.22 23.16 -14.97
CA THR A 158 13.06 23.11 -16.44
C THR A 158 11.83 23.86 -16.94
N ASP A 159 10.80 23.98 -16.10
CA ASP A 159 9.48 24.43 -16.53
C ASP A 159 8.90 23.56 -17.67
N ASP A 160 9.34 22.30 -17.80
CA ASP A 160 8.91 21.39 -18.87
C ASP A 160 7.52 20.81 -18.56
N ILE A 161 6.55 21.09 -19.44
CA ILE A 161 5.18 20.58 -19.35
C ILE A 161 5.12 19.04 -19.31
N HIS A 162 6.07 18.34 -19.92
CA HIS A 162 6.09 16.88 -19.90
C HIS A 162 6.41 16.32 -18.51
N ASP A 163 7.25 17.01 -17.74
CA ASP A 163 7.52 16.64 -16.35
C ASP A 163 6.28 16.93 -15.49
N LEU A 164 5.56 18.02 -15.75
CA LEU A 164 4.30 18.33 -15.07
C LEU A 164 3.19 17.29 -15.33
N LEU A 165 2.98 16.94 -16.61
CA LEU A 165 2.05 15.89 -17.02
C LEU A 165 2.42 14.53 -16.39
N ALA A 166 3.70 14.17 -16.44
CA ALA A 166 4.16 12.92 -15.84
C ALA A 166 3.97 12.90 -14.31
N ALA A 167 4.14 14.04 -13.62
CA ALA A 167 3.83 14.16 -12.20
C ALA A 167 2.33 13.97 -11.94
N GLY A 168 1.46 14.60 -12.74
CA GLY A 168 0.01 14.45 -12.65
C GLY A 168 -0.43 12.99 -12.84
N PHE A 169 0.03 12.32 -13.90
CA PHE A 169 -0.28 10.91 -14.14
C PHE A 169 0.23 10.00 -13.01
N ALA A 170 1.43 10.26 -12.48
CA ALA A 170 1.95 9.51 -11.34
C ALA A 170 1.05 9.69 -10.10
N LEU A 171 0.58 10.91 -9.80
CA LEU A 171 -0.34 11.16 -8.68
C LEU A 171 -1.72 10.52 -8.90
N GLY A 172 -2.25 10.52 -10.13
CA GLY A 172 -3.48 9.82 -10.46
C GLY A 172 -3.36 8.30 -10.30
N LEU A 173 -2.26 7.70 -10.72
CA LEU A 173 -1.97 6.29 -10.48
C LEU A 173 -1.72 6.00 -8.99
N ALA A 174 -1.09 6.92 -8.26
CA ALA A 174 -0.92 6.80 -6.82
C ALA A 174 -2.28 6.76 -6.11
N TYR A 175 -3.26 7.55 -6.56
CA TYR A 175 -4.63 7.51 -6.05
C TYR A 175 -5.27 6.14 -6.27
N LEU A 176 -5.11 5.55 -7.46
CA LEU A 176 -5.62 4.21 -7.74
C LEU A 176 -4.88 3.11 -6.95
N ALA A 177 -3.72 3.40 -6.38
CA ALA A 177 -3.02 2.52 -5.43
C ALA A 177 -3.52 2.70 -3.98
N ARG A 178 -3.71 3.97 -3.56
CA ARG A 178 -4.13 4.36 -2.20
C ARG A 178 -4.80 5.74 -2.20
N TYR A 179 -5.88 5.86 -1.43
CA TYR A 179 -6.63 7.12 -1.25
C TYR A 179 -5.78 8.28 -0.67
N ASP A 180 -4.72 7.98 0.07
CA ASP A 180 -3.79 8.96 0.65
C ASP A 180 -3.17 9.91 -0.39
N ALA A 181 -3.11 9.49 -1.66
CA ALA A 181 -2.60 10.30 -2.76
C ALA A 181 -3.40 11.59 -3.00
N LEU A 182 -4.68 11.66 -2.58
CA LEU A 182 -5.48 12.88 -2.74
C LEU A 182 -4.85 14.08 -2.03
N ALA A 183 -4.27 13.85 -0.84
CA ALA A 183 -3.59 14.90 -0.09
C ALA A 183 -2.35 15.41 -0.85
N ALA A 184 -1.56 14.51 -1.45
CA ALA A 184 -0.44 14.88 -2.30
C ALA A 184 -0.89 15.57 -3.59
N GLY A 185 -1.94 15.08 -4.24
CA GLY A 185 -2.51 15.68 -5.44
C GLY A 185 -2.93 17.14 -5.22
N LEU A 186 -3.65 17.40 -4.11
CA LEU A 186 -4.04 18.76 -3.73
C LEU A 186 -2.82 19.62 -3.39
N ALA A 187 -1.91 19.13 -2.54
CA ALA A 187 -0.72 19.88 -2.13
C ALA A 187 0.17 20.26 -3.32
N VAL A 188 0.39 19.32 -4.25
CA VAL A 188 1.15 19.55 -5.49
C VAL A 188 0.44 20.55 -6.40
N THR A 189 -0.89 20.45 -6.55
CA THR A 189 -1.67 21.40 -7.37
C THR A 189 -1.53 22.83 -6.84
N VAL A 190 -1.68 23.01 -5.52
CA VAL A 190 -1.50 24.31 -4.85
C VAL A 190 -0.05 24.80 -5.00
N PHE A 191 0.92 23.92 -4.81
CA PHE A 191 2.34 24.24 -4.96
C PHE A 191 2.68 24.68 -6.39
N VAL A 192 2.23 23.95 -7.40
CA VAL A 192 2.44 24.26 -8.82
C VAL A 192 1.81 25.61 -9.15
N PHE A 193 0.59 25.86 -8.69
CA PHE A 193 -0.07 27.15 -8.86
C PHE A 193 0.77 28.28 -8.23
N ALA A 194 1.14 28.15 -6.96
CA ALA A 194 1.89 29.17 -6.22
C ALA A 194 3.27 29.45 -6.85
N VAL A 195 4.00 28.40 -7.20
CA VAL A 195 5.32 28.53 -7.86
C VAL A 195 5.17 29.25 -9.19
N THR A 196 4.17 28.90 -10.01
CA THR A 196 3.97 29.51 -11.33
C THR A 196 3.58 30.99 -11.22
N VAL A 197 2.67 31.33 -10.30
CA VAL A 197 2.29 32.73 -10.03
C VAL A 197 3.50 33.58 -9.62
N LEU A 198 4.39 33.02 -8.81
CA LEU A 198 5.52 33.73 -8.21
C LEU A 198 6.79 33.70 -9.05
N ARG A 199 6.87 32.82 -10.06
CA ARG A 199 8.11 32.55 -10.82
C ARG A 199 8.68 33.76 -11.55
N ARG A 200 7.82 34.71 -11.97
CA ARG A 200 8.22 35.97 -12.62
C ARG A 200 8.26 37.18 -11.68
N GLY A 201 8.28 36.92 -10.37
CA GLY A 201 8.29 37.93 -9.32
C GLY A 201 6.91 38.49 -8.98
N TRP A 202 6.80 39.03 -7.75
CA TRP A 202 5.54 39.49 -7.16
C TRP A 202 4.80 40.55 -7.99
N ARG A 203 5.53 41.41 -8.70
CA ARG A 203 4.97 42.47 -9.55
C ARG A 203 4.17 41.90 -10.74
N ASN A 204 4.58 40.75 -11.27
CA ASN A 204 3.96 40.11 -12.44
C ASN A 204 2.88 39.08 -12.09
N ARG A 205 2.55 38.90 -10.80
CA ARG A 205 1.65 37.84 -10.32
C ARG A 205 0.30 37.80 -11.07
N ARG A 206 -0.29 38.97 -11.35
CA ARG A 206 -1.60 39.07 -12.04
C ARG A 206 -1.53 38.50 -13.46
N ALA A 207 -0.44 38.73 -14.18
CA ALA A 207 -0.22 38.18 -15.52
C ALA A 207 0.07 36.67 -15.50
N GLN A 208 0.56 36.14 -14.38
CA GLN A 208 0.87 34.71 -14.22
C GLN A 208 -0.29 33.86 -13.69
N VAL A 209 -1.41 34.46 -13.29
CA VAL A 209 -2.58 33.69 -12.82
C VAL A 209 -3.10 32.73 -13.88
N ARG A 210 -3.24 33.18 -15.13
CA ARG A 210 -3.79 32.33 -16.21
C ARG A 210 -2.86 31.15 -16.56
N PRO A 211 -1.54 31.32 -16.76
CA PRO A 211 -0.61 30.20 -16.86
C PRO A 211 -0.63 29.28 -15.63
N ALA A 212 -0.66 29.84 -14.42
CA ALA A 212 -0.68 29.04 -13.19
C ALA A 212 -1.95 28.18 -13.07
N LEU A 213 -3.11 28.69 -13.50
CA LEU A 213 -4.33 27.90 -13.58
C LEU A 213 -4.19 26.74 -14.57
N LEU A 214 -3.58 26.96 -15.73
CA LEU A 214 -3.34 25.90 -16.71
C LEU A 214 -2.40 24.83 -16.14
N ASP A 215 -1.29 25.22 -15.52
CA ASP A 215 -0.36 24.28 -14.91
C ASP A 215 -1.00 23.51 -13.74
N ALA A 216 -1.79 24.18 -12.91
CA ALA A 216 -2.56 23.54 -11.84
C ALA A 216 -3.57 22.53 -12.38
N VAL A 217 -4.27 22.85 -13.47
CA VAL A 217 -5.18 21.91 -14.15
C VAL A 217 -4.39 20.74 -14.72
N LEU A 218 -3.25 20.98 -15.39
CA LEU A 218 -2.46 19.91 -16.00
C LEU A 218 -1.95 18.89 -14.98
N VAL A 219 -1.53 19.32 -13.80
CA VAL A 219 -1.05 18.42 -12.74
C VAL A 219 -2.19 17.82 -11.91
N GLY A 220 -3.25 18.58 -11.65
CA GLY A 220 -4.36 18.16 -10.79
C GLY A 220 -5.40 17.29 -11.49
N LEU A 221 -5.60 17.50 -12.80
CA LEU A 221 -6.65 16.84 -13.58
C LEU A 221 -6.53 15.31 -13.60
N PRO A 222 -5.36 14.68 -13.77
CA PRO A 222 -5.28 13.22 -13.75
C PRO A 222 -5.71 12.61 -12.41
N THR A 223 -5.35 13.23 -11.29
CA THR A 223 -5.78 12.79 -9.95
C THR A 223 -7.27 13.00 -9.75
N ALA A 224 -7.79 14.17 -10.15
CA ALA A 224 -9.23 14.45 -10.07
C ALA A 224 -10.04 13.49 -10.94
N MET A 225 -9.57 13.20 -12.16
CA MET A 225 -10.21 12.26 -13.08
C MET A 225 -10.20 10.84 -12.49
N ALA A 226 -9.06 10.38 -11.96
CA ALA A 226 -8.98 9.08 -11.30
C ALA A 226 -9.96 8.98 -10.12
N PHE A 227 -10.08 10.03 -9.31
CA PHE A 227 -11.05 10.12 -8.22
C PHE A 227 -12.50 10.07 -8.70
N PHE A 228 -12.89 10.95 -9.62
CA PHE A 228 -14.28 11.03 -10.07
C PHE A 228 -14.70 9.78 -10.83
N VAL A 229 -13.86 9.25 -11.73
CA VAL A 229 -14.15 8.01 -12.44
C VAL A 229 -14.33 6.86 -11.46
N TRP A 230 -13.42 6.69 -10.50
CA TRP A 230 -13.54 5.61 -9.52
C TRP A 230 -14.79 5.77 -8.63
N ALA A 231 -15.07 6.97 -8.14
CA ALA A 231 -16.24 7.25 -7.31
C ALA A 231 -17.55 7.04 -8.08
N THR A 232 -17.62 7.46 -9.34
CA THR A 232 -18.79 7.26 -10.20
C THR A 232 -19.00 5.78 -10.51
N VAL A 233 -17.93 5.04 -10.85
CA VAL A 233 -18.03 3.59 -11.12
C VAL A 233 -18.48 2.85 -9.85
N SER A 234 -17.92 3.19 -8.68
CA SER A 234 -18.36 2.65 -7.39
C SER A 234 -19.84 2.94 -7.13
N TRP A 235 -20.29 4.17 -7.37
CA TRP A 235 -21.68 4.55 -7.17
C TRP A 235 -22.63 3.79 -8.10
N LEU A 236 -22.29 3.68 -9.39
CA LEU A 236 -23.13 3.00 -10.38
C LEU A 236 -23.27 1.50 -10.11
N ILE A 237 -22.22 0.86 -9.61
CA ILE A 237 -22.22 -0.60 -9.38
C ILE A 237 -22.79 -0.94 -8.01
N THR A 238 -22.46 -0.17 -6.97
CA THR A 238 -22.72 -0.58 -5.58
C THR A 238 -23.71 0.34 -4.87
N GLY A 239 -24.21 1.38 -5.53
CA GLY A 239 -25.05 2.41 -4.93
C GLY A 239 -24.32 3.36 -3.97
N GLN A 240 -23.00 3.22 -3.79
CA GLN A 240 -22.21 4.03 -2.84
C GLN A 240 -20.94 4.57 -3.52
N ALA A 241 -20.78 5.90 -3.53
CA ALA A 241 -19.65 6.55 -4.19
C ALA A 241 -18.31 6.39 -3.45
N LEU A 242 -18.33 6.41 -2.11
CA LEU A 242 -17.14 6.38 -1.26
C LEU A 242 -17.19 5.21 -0.27
N GLN A 243 -17.13 3.98 -0.81
CA GLN A 243 -17.25 2.75 -0.02
C GLN A 243 -16.29 2.66 1.17
N GLN A 244 -15.10 3.25 1.08
CA GLN A 244 -14.14 3.27 2.19
C GLN A 244 -14.74 3.79 3.52
N PHE A 245 -15.75 4.66 3.44
CA PHE A 245 -16.41 5.25 4.59
C PHE A 245 -17.82 4.69 4.83
N SER A 246 -18.56 4.37 3.77
CA SER A 246 -19.98 3.98 3.85
C SER A 246 -20.24 2.48 3.85
N SER A 247 -19.28 1.66 3.41
CA SER A 247 -19.46 0.22 3.31
C SER A 247 -19.32 -0.45 4.67
N THR A 248 -20.11 -1.51 4.90
CA THR A 248 -19.95 -2.40 6.06
C THR A 248 -18.60 -3.13 6.04
N TYR A 249 -17.96 -3.26 4.88
CA TYR A 249 -16.60 -3.81 4.73
C TYR A 249 -15.51 -2.72 4.72
N GLY A 250 -15.89 -1.45 4.90
CA GLY A 250 -14.99 -0.30 4.81
C GLY A 250 -14.06 -0.14 6.02
N ASN A 251 -13.05 0.73 5.90
CA ASN A 251 -12.13 0.96 7.00
C ASN A 251 -12.84 1.54 8.24
N ALA A 252 -13.87 2.38 8.04
CA ALA A 252 -14.62 2.99 9.13
C ALA A 252 -15.37 1.96 9.99
N SER A 253 -15.99 0.94 9.37
CA SER A 253 -16.68 -0.13 10.09
C SER A 253 -15.68 -1.07 10.78
N ILE A 254 -14.58 -1.43 10.11
CA ILE A 254 -13.52 -2.25 10.71
C ILE A 254 -12.95 -1.57 11.96
N LEU A 255 -12.76 -0.25 11.93
CA LEU A 255 -12.27 0.53 13.07
C LEU A 255 -13.26 0.54 14.24
N ALA A 256 -14.56 0.70 13.94
CA ALA A 256 -15.62 0.65 14.94
C ALA A 256 -15.70 -0.74 15.62
N GLN A 257 -15.44 -1.81 14.87
CA GLN A 257 -15.54 -3.19 15.33
C GLN A 257 -14.29 -3.73 16.03
N SER A 258 -13.11 -3.36 15.53
CA SER A 258 -11.83 -3.89 16.02
C SER A 258 -11.20 -3.00 17.10
N GLY A 259 -11.71 -1.78 17.28
CA GLY A 259 -11.06 -0.75 18.07
C GLY A 259 -9.82 -0.19 17.37
N GLY A 260 -9.81 1.12 17.14
CA GLY A 260 -8.64 1.81 16.62
C GLY A 260 -8.89 3.30 16.41
N GLY A 261 -7.83 4.01 16.01
CA GLY A 261 -7.81 5.47 16.09
C GLY A 261 -7.46 5.95 17.50
N SER A 262 -7.08 7.23 17.62
CA SER A 262 -6.81 7.85 18.92
C SER A 262 -7.96 8.76 19.30
N THR A 263 -8.43 8.69 20.55
CA THR A 263 -9.36 9.68 21.12
C THR A 263 -8.61 10.95 21.56
N ASP A 264 -7.31 10.87 21.79
CA ASP A 264 -6.44 12.00 22.10
C ASP A 264 -5.64 12.43 20.86
N THR A 265 -5.91 13.66 20.40
CA THR A 265 -5.21 14.27 19.27
C THR A 265 -3.73 14.49 19.55
N VAL A 266 -3.34 14.81 20.79
CA VAL A 266 -1.93 15.06 21.15
C VAL A 266 -1.14 13.76 21.08
N TYR A 267 -1.67 12.70 21.70
CA TYR A 267 -1.10 11.37 21.57
C TYR A 267 -0.97 10.93 20.11
N ALA A 268 -2.00 11.16 19.29
CA ALA A 268 -1.98 10.78 17.87
C ALA A 268 -0.83 11.46 17.12
N VAL A 269 -0.64 12.76 17.33
CA VAL A 269 0.45 13.51 16.70
C VAL A 269 1.82 13.03 17.17
N LEU A 270 1.99 12.81 18.49
CA LEU A 270 3.26 12.30 19.04
C LEU A 270 3.59 10.90 18.54
N PHE A 271 2.60 10.01 18.49
CA PHE A 271 2.75 8.66 17.93
C PHE A 271 3.13 8.72 16.45
N SER A 272 2.41 9.52 15.66
CA SER A 272 2.68 9.68 14.21
C SER A 272 4.08 10.25 13.95
N ALA A 273 4.52 11.17 14.80
CA ALA A 273 5.88 11.70 14.76
C ALA A 273 6.89 10.60 15.10
N ALA A 274 6.67 9.81 16.16
CA ALA A 274 7.55 8.70 16.54
C ALA A 274 7.69 7.66 15.40
N GLU A 275 6.58 7.25 14.78
CA GLU A 275 6.57 6.31 13.65
C GLU A 275 7.34 6.88 12.44
N SER A 276 7.12 8.16 12.13
CA SER A 276 7.85 8.85 11.05
C SER A 276 9.35 8.95 11.35
N LEU A 277 9.72 9.18 12.61
CA LEU A 277 11.12 9.26 13.07
C LEU A 277 11.82 7.90 13.04
N VAL A 278 11.12 6.84 13.38
CA VAL A 278 11.64 5.47 13.31
C VAL A 278 11.98 5.08 11.86
N LEU A 279 11.14 5.46 10.91
CA LEU A 279 11.37 5.20 9.48
C LEU A 279 12.38 6.17 8.87
N GLY A 280 12.41 7.42 9.34
CA GLY A 280 13.33 8.45 8.89
C GLY A 280 14.12 9.06 10.05
N PRO A 281 15.05 8.32 10.70
CA PRO A 281 15.76 8.80 11.89
C PRO A 281 16.66 10.01 11.60
N ALA A 282 17.05 10.19 10.34
CA ALA A 282 17.81 11.34 9.90
C ALA A 282 16.95 12.58 9.61
N LEU A 283 15.61 12.47 9.55
CA LEU A 283 14.72 13.59 9.20
C LEU A 283 14.85 14.80 10.13
N PRO A 284 14.97 14.67 11.47
CA PRO A 284 15.16 15.82 12.36
C PRO A 284 16.37 16.68 12.04
N LEU A 285 17.43 16.08 11.48
CA LEU A 285 18.64 16.78 11.06
C LEU A 285 18.54 17.22 9.60
N LEU A 286 18.06 16.34 8.72
CA LEU A 286 17.96 16.60 7.29
C LEU A 286 16.97 17.73 6.96
N VAL A 287 15.81 17.79 7.62
CA VAL A 287 14.80 18.81 7.35
C VAL A 287 15.34 20.24 7.60
N PRO A 288 15.88 20.60 8.78
CA PRO A 288 16.41 21.94 9.00
C PRO A 288 17.64 22.24 8.14
N ILE A 289 18.55 21.27 7.93
CA ILE A 289 19.73 21.47 7.08
C ILE A 289 19.30 21.72 5.62
N ALA A 290 18.42 20.87 5.09
CA ALA A 290 17.93 21.00 3.73
C ALA A 290 17.11 22.29 3.54
N ALA A 291 16.32 22.70 4.54
CA ALA A 291 15.59 23.97 4.53
C ALA A 291 16.53 25.18 4.52
N ALA A 292 17.56 25.20 5.38
CA ALA A 292 18.55 26.27 5.43
C ALA A 292 19.34 26.36 4.11
N LEU A 293 19.74 25.22 3.56
CA LEU A 293 20.42 25.15 2.27
C LEU A 293 19.50 25.57 1.12
N ALA A 294 18.24 25.13 1.11
CA ALA A 294 17.26 25.51 0.09
C ALA A 294 16.99 27.01 0.12
N TRP A 295 16.86 27.61 1.31
CA TRP A 295 16.72 29.06 1.48
C TRP A 295 17.95 29.80 0.95
N ARG A 296 19.15 29.39 1.38
CA ARG A 296 20.42 30.03 0.97
C ARG A 296 20.66 29.91 -0.54
N ARG A 297 20.31 28.78 -1.15
CA ARG A 297 20.51 28.48 -2.58
C ARG A 297 19.33 28.95 -3.45
N ARG A 298 18.22 29.38 -2.85
CA ARG A 298 16.92 29.62 -3.52
C ARG A 298 16.47 28.41 -4.35
N ASP A 299 16.63 27.23 -3.77
CA ASP A 299 16.43 25.95 -4.44
C ASP A 299 15.02 25.40 -4.18
N LEU A 300 14.14 25.52 -5.18
CA LEU A 300 12.77 25.02 -5.12
C LEU A 300 12.68 23.49 -5.28
N GLU A 301 13.75 22.83 -5.73
CA GLU A 301 13.77 21.37 -5.92
C GLU A 301 13.60 20.64 -4.58
N THR A 302 14.19 21.15 -3.50
CA THR A 302 14.04 20.57 -2.15
C THR A 302 12.59 20.65 -1.66
N LEU A 303 11.93 21.79 -1.90
CA LEU A 303 10.56 22.02 -1.45
C LEU A 303 9.56 21.09 -2.19
N ALA A 304 9.79 20.80 -3.47
CA ALA A 304 8.96 19.87 -4.23
C ALA A 304 8.89 18.47 -3.59
N ALA A 305 10.02 17.95 -3.08
CA ALA A 305 10.06 16.66 -2.40
C ALA A 305 9.25 16.66 -1.09
N VAL A 306 9.40 17.73 -0.30
CA VAL A 306 8.67 17.92 0.95
C VAL A 306 7.16 18.00 0.68
N VAL A 307 6.74 18.81 -0.30
CA VAL A 307 5.32 18.96 -0.64
C VAL A 307 4.67 17.63 -1.01
N VAL A 308 5.34 16.80 -1.82
CA VAL A 308 4.78 15.53 -2.29
C VAL A 308 4.71 14.47 -1.17
N LEU A 309 5.79 14.32 -0.41
CA LEU A 309 5.92 13.19 0.52
C LEU A 309 5.45 13.54 1.94
N ALA A 310 5.68 14.77 2.40
CA ALA A 310 5.23 15.19 3.72
C ALA A 310 3.72 15.46 3.77
N SER A 311 3.07 15.78 2.63
CA SER A 311 1.60 15.87 2.60
C SER A 311 0.94 14.53 2.91
N VAL A 312 1.53 13.42 2.47
CA VAL A 312 1.05 12.07 2.79
C VAL A 312 1.23 11.76 4.28
N LEU A 313 2.41 12.08 4.84
CA LEU A 313 2.68 11.90 6.27
C LEU A 313 1.76 12.77 7.15
N GLY A 314 1.51 14.01 6.72
CA GLY A 314 0.58 14.93 7.37
C GLY A 314 -0.86 14.41 7.31
N PHE A 315 -1.28 13.88 6.16
CA PHE A 315 -2.60 13.27 6.00
C PHE A 315 -2.77 11.98 6.81
N ALA A 316 -1.74 11.14 6.89
CA ALA A 316 -1.75 9.95 7.75
C ALA A 316 -1.91 10.35 9.23
N THR A 317 -1.14 11.33 9.69
CA THR A 317 -1.25 11.91 11.05
C THR A 317 -2.65 12.45 11.31
N TYR A 318 -3.19 13.26 10.38
CA TYR A 318 -4.53 13.82 10.48
C TYR A 318 -5.59 12.71 10.55
N SER A 319 -5.48 11.71 9.69
CA SER A 319 -6.43 10.60 9.63
C SER A 319 -6.41 9.78 10.91
N TYR A 320 -5.24 9.55 11.50
CA TYR A 320 -5.13 8.85 12.78
C TYR A 320 -5.69 9.68 13.93
N ALA A 321 -5.39 10.98 13.97
CA ALA A 321 -5.91 11.91 14.97
C ALA A 321 -7.43 12.10 14.91
N ARG A 322 -8.04 11.87 13.75
CA ARG A 322 -9.50 11.91 13.56
C ARG A 322 -10.17 10.54 13.72
N GLY A 323 -9.42 9.51 14.10
CA GLY A 323 -9.95 8.15 14.22
C GLY A 323 -10.49 7.61 12.90
N MET A 324 -9.82 7.91 11.79
CA MET A 324 -10.19 7.40 10.45
C MET A 324 -9.31 6.22 10.01
N THR A 325 -8.24 5.93 10.75
CA THR A 325 -7.28 4.88 10.39
C THR A 325 -6.58 4.28 11.61
N PHE A 326 -5.86 3.18 11.39
CA PHE A 326 -5.09 2.43 12.39
C PHE A 326 -3.67 2.98 12.59
N PRO A 327 -3.05 2.77 13.78
CA PRO A 327 -1.67 3.15 14.06
C PRO A 327 -0.66 2.16 13.46
N PHE A 328 -0.64 1.99 12.13
CA PHE A 328 0.32 1.09 11.47
C PHE A 328 1.54 1.85 10.96
N LEU A 329 2.74 1.37 11.33
CA LEU A 329 4.03 1.88 10.85
C LEU A 329 4.09 2.08 9.34
N ARG A 330 3.47 1.18 8.58
CA ARG A 330 3.46 1.22 7.11
C ARG A 330 2.83 2.49 6.53
N PHE A 331 1.93 3.16 7.24
CA PHE A 331 1.30 4.40 6.76
C PHE A 331 2.29 5.57 6.72
N TYR A 332 3.40 5.46 7.44
CA TYR A 332 4.46 6.47 7.48
C TYR A 332 5.64 6.13 6.55
N LEU A 333 5.51 5.13 5.67
CA LEU A 333 6.56 4.68 4.73
C LEU A 333 7.12 5.80 3.83
N CYS A 334 6.35 6.86 3.56
CA CYS A 334 6.83 8.02 2.80
C CYS A 334 7.97 8.79 3.50
N ALA A 335 8.24 8.54 4.78
CA ALA A 335 9.39 9.07 5.50
C ALA A 335 10.73 8.58 4.90
N LEU A 336 10.80 7.34 4.42
CA LEU A 336 12.00 6.75 3.81
C LEU A 336 12.41 7.45 2.50
N PRO A 337 11.54 7.56 1.47
CA PRO A 337 11.91 8.30 0.27
C PRO A 337 12.09 9.79 0.56
N LEU A 338 11.37 10.39 1.52
CA LEU A 338 11.59 11.79 1.90
C LEU A 338 13.01 11.98 2.42
N MET A 339 13.44 11.13 3.35
CA MET A 339 14.79 11.13 3.90
C MET A 339 15.85 10.93 2.80
N ALA A 340 15.65 9.94 1.93
CA ALA A 340 16.58 9.65 0.83
C ALA A 340 16.70 10.83 -0.14
N VAL A 341 15.58 11.44 -0.53
CA VAL A 341 15.58 12.60 -1.44
C VAL A 341 16.20 13.82 -0.77
N LEU A 342 15.87 14.12 0.50
CA LEU A 342 16.48 15.24 1.22
C LEU A 342 18.00 15.07 1.34
N ALA A 343 18.48 13.85 1.63
CA ALA A 343 19.91 13.55 1.67
C ALA A 343 20.59 13.84 0.32
N LEU A 344 19.96 13.50 -0.81
CA LEU A 344 20.48 13.85 -2.14
C LEU A 344 20.48 15.37 -2.38
N GLN A 345 19.46 16.08 -1.90
CA GLN A 345 19.33 17.54 -2.08
C GLN A 345 20.32 18.37 -1.24
N LEU A 346 21.03 17.77 -0.27
CA LEU A 346 22.16 18.43 0.41
C LEU A 346 23.27 18.79 -0.59
N VAL A 347 23.47 17.98 -1.62
CA VAL A 347 24.43 18.25 -2.70
C VAL A 347 23.92 19.41 -3.56
N PRO A 348 24.75 20.42 -3.87
CA PRO A 348 24.36 21.49 -4.77
C PRO A 348 24.00 20.95 -6.16
N ALA A 349 23.11 21.65 -6.87
CA ALA A 349 22.68 21.24 -8.19
C ALA A 349 23.87 21.20 -9.15
N GLY A 350 24.04 20.06 -9.83
CA GLY A 350 25.09 19.86 -10.83
C GLY A 350 24.70 20.43 -12.20
N ASP A 351 25.06 19.70 -13.25
CA ASP A 351 24.84 20.12 -14.63
C ASP A 351 23.35 20.35 -14.98
N PRO A 352 23.08 21.14 -16.04
CA PRO A 352 21.74 21.33 -16.55
C PRO A 352 21.04 20.00 -16.86
N LEU A 353 19.75 19.93 -16.55
CA LEU A 353 18.94 18.78 -16.89
C LEU A 353 18.73 18.68 -18.40
N VAL A 354 18.79 17.46 -18.93
CA VAL A 354 18.32 17.19 -20.29
C VAL A 354 16.78 17.22 -20.26
N GLU A 355 16.20 18.21 -20.92
CA GLU A 355 14.76 18.45 -21.02
C GLU A 355 14.26 18.17 -22.45
N ARG A 356 12.98 17.80 -22.61
CA ARG A 356 12.40 17.59 -23.94
C ARG A 356 12.03 18.92 -24.57
N ARG A 357 11.49 19.81 -23.75
CA ARG A 357 11.12 21.16 -24.14
C ARG A 357 11.39 22.09 -22.96
N ARG A 358 12.28 23.05 -23.16
CA ARG A 358 12.51 24.12 -22.18
C ARG A 358 11.25 24.96 -22.01
N GLY A 359 10.78 25.13 -20.78
CA GLY A 359 9.64 25.99 -20.51
C GLY A 359 10.01 27.48 -20.58
N PRO A 360 9.01 28.37 -20.76
CA PRO A 360 9.23 29.80 -20.89
C PRO A 360 9.91 30.46 -19.67
N SER A 361 9.81 29.82 -18.50
CA SER A 361 10.38 30.30 -17.24
C SER A 361 11.45 29.35 -16.68
N GLY A 362 11.96 28.43 -17.51
CA GLY A 362 13.04 27.51 -17.12
C GLY A 362 14.37 28.24 -16.98
N PHE A 363 15.08 28.00 -15.87
CA PHE A 363 16.35 28.67 -15.57
C PHE A 363 17.52 27.68 -15.58
N ALA A 364 18.70 28.18 -15.95
CA ALA A 364 19.92 27.39 -15.82
C ALA A 364 20.29 27.31 -14.34
N ARG A 365 20.56 26.09 -13.85
CA ARG A 365 21.04 25.88 -12.48
C ARG A 365 22.34 26.66 -12.27
N ALA A 366 22.41 27.38 -11.15
CA ALA A 366 23.64 28.06 -10.75
C ALA A 366 24.68 27.00 -10.35
N ARG A 367 25.81 26.95 -11.07
CA ARG A 367 26.94 26.08 -10.70
C ARG A 367 27.56 26.61 -9.41
N PHE A 368 27.56 25.76 -8.37
CA PHE A 368 28.24 26.08 -7.12
C PHE A 368 29.72 25.68 -7.23
N ALA A 369 30.63 26.61 -6.97
CA ALA A 369 32.09 26.40 -7.10
C ALA A 369 32.72 25.50 -6.01
N GLY A 370 31.93 25.00 -5.06
CA GLY A 370 32.39 24.14 -3.98
C GLY A 370 32.40 22.65 -4.35
N ALA A 371 33.37 21.89 -3.84
CA ALA A 371 33.42 20.45 -4.04
C ALA A 371 32.15 19.77 -3.46
N PRO A 372 31.44 18.92 -4.23
CA PRO A 372 30.23 18.23 -3.75
C PRO A 372 30.54 17.14 -2.71
N THR A 373 31.81 16.85 -2.44
CA THR A 373 32.28 15.75 -1.60
C THR A 373 31.86 15.90 -0.13
N VAL A 374 32.01 17.09 0.46
CA VAL A 374 31.65 17.34 1.87
C VAL A 374 30.14 17.20 2.12
N PRO A 375 29.23 17.88 1.39
CA PRO A 375 27.79 17.67 1.60
C PRO A 375 27.36 16.25 1.26
N ALA A 376 28.02 15.58 0.30
CA ALA A 376 27.76 14.18 0.00
C ALA A 376 28.18 13.26 1.16
N ALA A 377 29.35 13.47 1.76
CA ALA A 377 29.83 12.71 2.93
C ALA A 377 28.87 12.87 4.12
N LEU A 378 28.43 14.10 4.39
CA LEU A 378 27.43 14.38 5.42
C LEU A 378 26.11 13.66 5.12
N ALA A 379 25.60 13.75 3.89
CA ALA A 379 24.37 13.08 3.48
C ALA A 379 24.44 11.57 3.70
N ALA A 380 25.54 10.93 3.29
CA ALA A 380 25.74 9.50 3.48
C ALA A 380 25.84 9.11 4.96
N ALA A 381 26.62 9.87 5.75
CA ALA A 381 26.78 9.62 7.18
C ALA A 381 25.45 9.71 7.94
N LEU A 382 24.56 10.64 7.56
CA LEU A 382 23.25 10.80 8.19
C LEU A 382 22.31 9.63 7.92
N VAL A 383 22.33 9.01 6.73
CA VAL A 383 21.34 7.99 6.34
C VAL A 383 21.81 6.55 6.48
N VAL A 384 23.12 6.30 6.61
CA VAL A 384 23.67 4.92 6.57
C VAL A 384 23.15 4.02 7.68
N LEU A 385 22.79 4.59 8.85
CA LEU A 385 22.27 3.84 9.99
C LEU A 385 20.76 3.58 9.89
N THR A 386 20.05 4.18 8.94
CA THR A 386 18.59 4.04 8.85
C THR A 386 18.12 2.60 8.71
N PRO A 387 18.71 1.72 7.87
CA PRO A 387 18.27 0.33 7.77
C PRO A 387 18.35 -0.42 9.10
N ALA A 388 19.36 -0.14 9.92
CA ALA A 388 19.52 -0.76 11.23
C ALA A 388 18.45 -0.26 12.22
N VAL A 389 18.21 1.06 12.27
CA VAL A 389 17.17 1.65 13.13
C VAL A 389 15.78 1.13 12.73
N THR A 390 15.45 1.20 11.44
CA THR A 390 14.19 0.70 10.92
C THR A 390 14.03 -0.80 11.18
N GLY A 391 15.09 -1.59 11.00
CA GLY A 391 15.09 -3.01 11.29
C GLY A 391 14.82 -3.32 12.77
N ALA A 392 15.45 -2.60 13.69
CA ALA A 392 15.22 -2.77 15.12
C ALA A 392 13.77 -2.42 15.51
N SER A 393 13.24 -1.31 15.00
CA SER A 393 11.88 -0.88 15.32
C SER A 393 10.80 -1.76 14.70
N MET A 394 11.06 -2.33 13.51
CA MET A 394 10.17 -3.29 12.87
C MET A 394 9.96 -4.57 13.71
N LEU A 395 10.90 -4.88 14.61
CA LEU A 395 10.79 -6.03 15.53
C LEU A 395 10.17 -5.65 16.88
N SER A 396 9.74 -4.40 17.05
CA SER A 396 9.08 -3.92 18.28
C SER A 396 7.57 -4.08 18.17
N PRO A 397 6.91 -4.83 19.08
CA PRO A 397 5.46 -5.00 19.05
C PRO A 397 4.71 -3.69 19.34
N THR A 398 5.34 -2.73 20.04
CA THR A 398 4.73 -1.44 20.38
C THR A 398 4.65 -0.47 19.21
N LEU A 399 5.61 -0.56 18.28
CA LEU A 399 5.71 0.33 17.10
C LEU A 399 5.21 -0.36 15.84
N SER A 400 5.31 -1.69 15.77
CA SER A 400 5.22 -2.44 14.53
C SER A 400 4.31 -3.65 14.69
N SER A 401 3.01 -3.43 14.83
CA SER A 401 2.01 -4.49 15.06
C SER A 401 1.92 -5.53 13.95
N GLN A 402 2.32 -5.20 12.71
CA GLN A 402 2.21 -6.12 11.58
C GLN A 402 3.52 -6.84 11.23
N GLN A 403 4.66 -6.30 11.61
CA GLN A 403 5.97 -6.79 11.16
C GLN A 403 6.76 -7.46 12.28
N TYR A 404 6.39 -7.26 13.55
CA TYR A 404 7.17 -7.77 14.69
C TYR A 404 7.33 -9.30 14.69
N ALA A 405 6.38 -10.03 14.11
CA ALA A 405 6.46 -11.48 13.93
C ALA A 405 7.64 -11.93 13.03
N LEU A 406 8.21 -11.04 12.22
CA LEU A 406 9.45 -11.31 11.47
C LEU A 406 10.61 -11.68 12.37
N ARG A 407 10.59 -11.29 13.66
CA ARG A 407 11.59 -11.72 14.64
C ARG A 407 11.68 -13.25 14.69
N SER A 408 10.55 -13.94 14.56
CA SER A 408 10.51 -15.41 14.57
C SER A 408 11.09 -16.06 13.32
N VAL A 409 11.06 -15.35 12.19
CA VAL A 409 11.67 -15.79 10.93
C VAL A 409 13.19 -15.50 10.90
N VAL A 410 13.60 -14.31 11.34
CA VAL A 410 15.00 -13.85 11.25
C VAL A 410 15.86 -14.44 12.35
N PHE A 411 15.31 -14.58 13.55
CA PHE A 411 15.99 -15.15 14.72
C PHE A 411 15.21 -16.37 15.23
N PRO A 412 15.32 -17.52 14.55
CA PRO A 412 14.63 -18.74 14.97
C PRO A 412 15.20 -19.25 16.30
N SER A 413 14.32 -19.59 17.23
CA SER A 413 14.65 -20.22 18.52
C SER A 413 13.60 -21.28 18.79
N SER A 414 14.04 -22.55 18.86
CA SER A 414 13.17 -23.70 19.13
C SER A 414 12.91 -23.91 20.62
N THR A 415 13.69 -23.26 21.49
CA THR A 415 13.62 -23.44 22.95
C THR A 415 12.91 -22.30 23.67
N ASP A 416 12.57 -21.21 22.97
CA ASP A 416 11.87 -20.06 23.54
C ASP A 416 10.34 -20.31 23.56
N THR A 417 9.81 -20.59 24.75
CA THR A 417 8.40 -20.83 25.01
C THR A 417 7.69 -19.62 25.63
N SER A 418 8.24 -18.41 25.48
CA SER A 418 7.58 -17.20 25.98
C SER A 418 6.26 -16.93 25.23
N ASP A 419 5.27 -16.36 25.93
CA ASP A 419 3.97 -15.98 25.35
C ASP A 419 4.12 -15.14 24.08
N ARG A 420 5.07 -14.20 24.09
CA ARG A 420 5.41 -13.39 22.92
C ARG A 420 5.79 -14.26 21.73
N ARG A 421 6.63 -15.27 21.95
CA ARG A 421 7.12 -16.16 20.89
C ARG A 421 6.02 -17.06 20.34
N GLU A 422 5.08 -17.44 21.19
CA GLU A 422 3.87 -18.15 20.77
C GLU A 422 2.98 -17.24 19.91
N THR A 423 2.73 -15.99 20.32
CA THR A 423 1.98 -15.02 19.52
C THR A 423 2.63 -14.78 18.16
N GLU A 424 3.95 -14.59 18.11
CA GLU A 424 4.68 -14.42 16.84
C GLU A 424 4.51 -15.64 15.92
N ARG A 425 4.56 -16.87 16.48
CA ARG A 425 4.31 -18.11 15.73
C ARG A 425 2.88 -18.20 15.20
N ARG A 426 1.88 -17.84 16.01
CA ARG A 426 0.47 -17.79 15.59
C ARG A 426 0.23 -16.76 14.49
N ILE A 427 0.92 -15.62 14.52
CA ILE A 427 0.86 -14.65 13.42
C ILE A 427 1.42 -15.26 12.12
N LEU A 428 2.55 -15.96 12.18
CA LEU A 428 3.11 -16.65 11.01
C LEU A 428 2.21 -17.78 10.50
N ALA A 429 1.47 -18.44 11.40
CA ALA A 429 0.50 -19.47 11.07
C ALA A 429 -0.83 -18.92 10.52
N SER A 430 -1.00 -17.60 10.43
CA SER A 430 -2.23 -17.01 9.87
C SER A 430 -2.56 -17.61 8.50
N PHE A 431 -3.83 -17.91 8.29
CA PHE A 431 -4.36 -18.53 7.07
C PHE A 431 -3.99 -20.00 6.85
N SER A 432 -3.28 -20.66 7.79
CA SER A 432 -3.01 -22.10 7.69
C SER A 432 -4.29 -22.91 7.84
N THR A 433 -5.08 -22.65 8.89
CA THR A 433 -6.38 -23.27 9.13
C THR A 433 -7.32 -23.11 7.93
N GLU A 434 -7.39 -21.94 7.32
CA GLU A 434 -8.23 -21.67 6.15
C GLU A 434 -7.78 -22.44 4.91
N ARG A 435 -6.48 -22.66 4.74
CA ARG A 435 -5.95 -23.55 3.69
C ARG A 435 -6.30 -25.02 3.94
N GLU A 436 -6.34 -25.46 5.20
CA GLU A 436 -6.78 -26.81 5.56
C GLU A 436 -8.27 -27.00 5.34
N LEU A 437 -9.07 -26.01 5.75
CA LEU A 437 -10.51 -25.98 5.57
C LEU A 437 -10.89 -25.97 4.08
N ALA A 438 -10.18 -25.22 3.24
CA ALA A 438 -10.38 -25.25 1.79
C ALA A 438 -10.11 -26.66 1.22
N ARG A 439 -9.02 -27.32 1.62
CA ARG A 439 -8.70 -28.70 1.20
C ARG A 439 -9.77 -29.70 1.66
N TYR A 440 -10.29 -29.53 2.89
CA TYR A 440 -11.38 -30.36 3.40
C TYR A 440 -12.64 -30.21 2.54
N LEU A 441 -13.05 -28.97 2.23
CA LEU A 441 -14.22 -28.70 1.38
C LEU A 441 -14.03 -29.19 -0.05
N ASP A 442 -12.83 -29.05 -0.63
CA ASP A 442 -12.51 -29.56 -1.96
C ASP A 442 -12.62 -31.09 -2.02
N ALA A 443 -12.20 -31.80 -0.96
CA ALA A 443 -12.25 -33.25 -0.86
C ALA A 443 -13.68 -33.81 -0.81
N LEU A 444 -14.66 -33.01 -0.37
CA LEU A 444 -16.08 -33.39 -0.40
C LEU A 444 -16.65 -33.43 -1.83
N ALA A 445 -15.92 -32.93 -2.84
CA ALA A 445 -16.30 -32.93 -4.25
C ALA A 445 -17.70 -32.35 -4.51
N LEU A 446 -18.05 -31.30 -3.76
CA LEU A 446 -19.38 -30.69 -3.80
C LEU A 446 -19.71 -30.05 -5.16
N PRO A 447 -21.00 -30.00 -5.54
CA PRO A 447 -21.48 -29.23 -6.69
C PRO A 447 -21.13 -27.74 -6.61
N GLU A 448 -21.27 -27.06 -7.74
CA GLU A 448 -21.18 -25.60 -7.83
C GLU A 448 -22.20 -24.93 -6.89
N GLY A 449 -21.82 -23.84 -6.22
CA GLY A 449 -22.68 -23.09 -5.32
C GLY A 449 -23.09 -23.79 -4.02
N SER A 450 -22.43 -24.89 -3.65
CA SER A 450 -22.82 -25.69 -2.46
C SER A 450 -22.36 -25.12 -1.12
N VAL A 451 -21.42 -24.17 -1.09
CA VAL A 451 -20.91 -23.57 0.15
C VAL A 451 -21.14 -22.06 0.14
N LEU A 452 -21.96 -21.55 1.05
CA LEU A 452 -22.20 -20.11 1.20
C LEU A 452 -21.31 -19.52 2.30
N MET A 453 -20.63 -18.41 2.00
CA MET A 453 -19.80 -17.70 2.97
C MET A 453 -19.66 -16.20 2.63
N ASP A 454 -19.27 -15.41 3.62
CA ASP A 454 -18.84 -14.02 3.40
C ASP A 454 -17.31 -13.92 3.29
N THR A 455 -16.84 -12.95 2.52
CA THR A 455 -15.41 -12.69 2.29
C THR A 455 -14.73 -11.80 3.34
N VAL A 456 -15.39 -11.41 4.45
CA VAL A 456 -14.76 -10.69 5.58
C VAL A 456 -13.59 -11.50 6.14
N TYR A 457 -13.80 -12.78 6.37
CA TYR A 457 -12.75 -13.76 6.70
C TYR A 457 -12.61 -14.83 5.62
N GLY A 458 -13.69 -15.16 4.90
CA GLY A 458 -13.70 -16.26 3.92
C GLY A 458 -12.80 -16.05 2.70
N PHE A 459 -12.24 -14.85 2.51
CA PHE A 459 -11.27 -14.58 1.44
C PHE A 459 -10.06 -15.52 1.48
N ALA A 460 -9.63 -15.95 2.67
CA ALA A 460 -8.49 -16.85 2.84
C ALA A 460 -8.84 -18.30 2.42
N VAL A 461 -10.06 -18.76 2.69
CA VAL A 461 -10.57 -20.06 2.22
C VAL A 461 -10.74 -20.02 0.70
N TYR A 462 -11.33 -18.96 0.16
CA TYR A 462 -11.56 -18.77 -1.27
C TYR A 462 -10.27 -18.71 -2.09
N THR A 463 -9.23 -18.07 -1.55
CA THR A 463 -7.92 -18.01 -2.22
C THR A 463 -7.18 -19.34 -2.17
N ALA A 464 -7.50 -20.22 -1.23
CA ALA A 464 -6.84 -21.50 -1.02
C ALA A 464 -7.44 -22.65 -1.83
N THR A 465 -8.76 -22.66 -2.07
CA THR A 465 -9.47 -23.75 -2.77
C THR A 465 -9.00 -23.96 -4.21
N GLU A 466 -9.10 -25.20 -4.69
CA GLU A 466 -8.92 -25.58 -6.10
C GLU A 466 -10.24 -25.52 -6.89
N ARG A 467 -11.39 -25.45 -6.21
CA ARG A 467 -12.75 -25.44 -6.79
C ARG A 467 -13.53 -24.17 -6.42
N PRO A 468 -13.10 -22.98 -6.88
CA PRO A 468 -13.68 -21.70 -6.44
C PRO A 468 -15.18 -21.56 -6.74
N ARG A 469 -15.71 -22.23 -7.76
CA ARG A 469 -17.14 -22.23 -8.10
C ARG A 469 -18.03 -22.96 -7.09
N THR A 470 -17.45 -23.81 -6.23
CA THR A 470 -18.21 -24.43 -5.12
C THR A 470 -18.72 -23.38 -4.12
N PHE A 471 -18.12 -22.19 -4.10
CA PHE A 471 -18.44 -21.14 -3.15
C PHE A 471 -19.40 -20.10 -3.74
N VAL A 472 -20.39 -19.70 -2.94
CA VAL A 472 -21.23 -18.53 -3.15
C VAL A 472 -20.70 -17.41 -2.26
N ILE A 473 -20.26 -16.31 -2.87
CA ILE A 473 -19.58 -15.20 -2.20
C ILE A 473 -20.26 -13.85 -2.49
N PRO A 474 -20.04 -12.80 -1.65
CA PRO A 474 -20.77 -11.53 -1.78
C PRO A 474 -20.65 -10.81 -3.13
N SER A 475 -19.63 -11.13 -3.92
CA SER A 475 -19.46 -10.57 -5.27
C SER A 475 -20.37 -11.21 -6.33
N ASP A 476 -20.96 -12.38 -6.07
CA ASP A 476 -21.87 -13.02 -7.02
C ASP A 476 -23.18 -12.22 -7.14
N GLN A 477 -23.69 -12.01 -8.36
CA GLN A 477 -24.90 -11.21 -8.59
C GLN A 477 -26.16 -11.73 -7.87
N ASP A 478 -26.27 -13.05 -7.71
CA ASP A 478 -27.39 -13.72 -7.06
C ASP A 478 -27.13 -14.01 -5.56
N PHE A 479 -26.01 -13.55 -4.99
CA PHE A 479 -25.61 -13.82 -3.60
C PHE A 479 -26.74 -13.55 -2.59
N THR A 480 -27.41 -12.40 -2.70
CA THR A 480 -28.51 -12.02 -1.79
C THR A 480 -29.70 -12.97 -1.90
N SER A 481 -30.01 -13.47 -3.10
CA SER A 481 -31.11 -14.42 -3.30
C SER A 481 -30.79 -15.79 -2.69
N VAL A 482 -29.56 -16.27 -2.89
CA VAL A 482 -29.06 -17.52 -2.29
C VAL A 482 -29.00 -17.41 -0.77
N LEU A 483 -28.46 -16.31 -0.24
CA LEU A 483 -28.36 -16.05 1.20
C LEU A 483 -29.73 -16.01 1.89
N ASN A 484 -30.78 -15.58 1.20
CA ASN A 484 -32.12 -15.53 1.79
C ASN A 484 -32.83 -16.88 1.83
N ARG A 485 -32.48 -17.80 0.92
CA ARG A 485 -33.09 -19.13 0.76
C ARG A 485 -32.01 -20.18 0.41
N PRO A 486 -31.07 -20.53 1.33
CA PRO A 486 -29.93 -21.38 0.99
C PRO A 486 -30.33 -22.77 0.48
N ALA A 487 -31.26 -23.44 1.15
CA ALA A 487 -31.75 -24.77 0.79
C ALA A 487 -32.39 -24.80 -0.61
N GLU A 488 -33.21 -23.80 -0.95
CA GLU A 488 -33.89 -23.71 -2.26
C GLU A 488 -32.90 -23.51 -3.41
N HIS A 489 -31.71 -22.94 -3.14
CA HIS A 489 -30.66 -22.70 -4.12
C HIS A 489 -29.57 -23.78 -4.09
N GLY A 490 -29.79 -24.90 -3.39
CA GLY A 490 -28.87 -26.04 -3.38
C GLY A 490 -27.60 -25.85 -2.55
N VAL A 491 -27.58 -24.86 -1.66
CA VAL A 491 -26.49 -24.70 -0.67
C VAL A 491 -26.56 -25.87 0.30
N GLN A 492 -25.45 -26.59 0.43
CA GLN A 492 -25.32 -27.72 1.36
C GLN A 492 -24.66 -27.30 2.66
N PHE A 493 -23.77 -26.30 2.62
CA PHE A 493 -23.05 -25.82 3.79
C PHE A 493 -23.01 -24.30 3.91
N LEU A 494 -23.07 -23.83 5.15
CA LEU A 494 -22.84 -22.44 5.54
C LEU A 494 -21.52 -22.40 6.32
N LEU A 495 -20.57 -21.59 5.87
CA LEU A 495 -19.34 -21.38 6.61
C LEU A 495 -19.48 -20.10 7.47
N ALA A 496 -19.42 -20.28 8.78
CA ALA A 496 -19.73 -19.24 9.76
C ALA A 496 -18.51 -18.86 10.61
N VAL A 497 -18.51 -17.59 11.04
CA VAL A 497 -17.56 -16.99 12.00
C VAL A 497 -18.32 -16.37 13.17
N PRO A 498 -17.69 -16.15 14.34
CA PRO A 498 -18.36 -15.53 15.47
C PRO A 498 -18.99 -14.18 15.11
N ASN A 499 -20.20 -13.91 15.60
CA ASN A 499 -20.88 -12.63 15.41
C ASN A 499 -20.36 -11.57 16.40
N SER A 500 -19.06 -11.31 16.34
CA SER A 500 -18.36 -10.33 17.19
C SER A 500 -17.17 -9.74 16.46
N GLY A 501 -16.79 -8.51 16.84
CA GLY A 501 -15.69 -7.81 16.19
C GLY A 501 -15.96 -7.66 14.69
N ARG A 502 -15.02 -8.06 13.83
CA ARG A 502 -15.22 -7.99 12.37
C ARG A 502 -16.34 -8.89 11.86
N GLY A 503 -16.68 -9.97 12.58
CA GLY A 503 -17.74 -10.89 12.20
C GLY A 503 -19.14 -10.26 12.28
N GLU A 504 -19.31 -9.10 12.92
CA GLU A 504 -20.56 -8.33 12.90
C GLU A 504 -20.90 -7.79 11.50
N SER A 505 -19.88 -7.59 10.66
CA SER A 505 -20.03 -7.13 9.27
C SER A 505 -20.38 -8.25 8.29
N ASP A 506 -20.14 -9.49 8.68
CA ASP A 506 -20.35 -10.69 7.86
C ASP A 506 -21.82 -10.77 7.41
N ALA A 507 -22.06 -10.89 6.10
CA ALA A 507 -23.42 -10.92 5.56
C ALA A 507 -24.22 -12.14 6.03
N VAL A 508 -23.56 -13.29 6.26
CA VAL A 508 -24.21 -14.48 6.79
C VAL A 508 -24.65 -14.24 8.23
N ASN A 509 -23.79 -13.65 9.08
CA ASN A 509 -24.17 -13.27 10.45
C ASN A 509 -25.27 -12.20 10.48
N ARG A 510 -25.20 -11.19 9.60
CA ARG A 510 -26.26 -10.16 9.54
C ARG A 510 -27.61 -10.74 9.12
N ARG A 511 -27.61 -11.76 8.26
CA ARG A 511 -28.84 -12.43 7.85
C ARG A 511 -29.35 -13.41 8.90
N TYR A 512 -28.44 -14.15 9.53
CA TYR A 512 -28.70 -15.20 10.50
C TYR A 512 -27.88 -14.96 11.78
N PRO A 513 -28.30 -14.04 12.66
CA PRO A 513 -27.48 -13.59 13.81
C PRO A 513 -27.08 -14.68 14.79
N THR A 514 -27.90 -15.73 14.91
CA THR A 514 -27.69 -16.88 15.80
C THR A 514 -27.06 -18.08 15.07
N LEU A 515 -26.67 -17.95 13.79
CA LEU A 515 -26.14 -19.08 13.01
C LEU A 515 -24.92 -19.68 13.68
N TYR A 516 -23.96 -18.83 14.10
CA TYR A 516 -22.74 -19.30 14.74
C TYR A 516 -23.00 -20.01 16.07
N GLU A 517 -24.07 -19.68 16.80
CA GLU A 517 -24.34 -20.24 18.12
C GLU A 517 -25.18 -21.52 18.04
N THR A 518 -26.25 -21.50 17.25
CA THR A 518 -27.29 -22.54 17.25
C THR A 518 -27.62 -23.10 15.87
N GLY A 519 -27.05 -22.57 14.79
CA GLY A 519 -27.44 -22.93 13.41
C GLY A 519 -28.67 -22.17 12.89
N ALA A 520 -29.20 -21.22 13.68
CA ALA A 520 -30.34 -20.35 13.33
C ALA A 520 -31.59 -21.09 12.79
N ASP A 521 -31.83 -22.32 13.28
CA ASP A 521 -32.93 -23.21 12.87
C ASP A 521 -32.98 -23.57 11.38
N ILE A 522 -31.92 -23.25 10.62
CA ILE A 522 -31.82 -23.54 9.18
C ILE A 522 -30.70 -24.53 8.85
N ALA A 523 -29.83 -24.84 9.82
CA ALA A 523 -28.67 -25.68 9.62
C ALA A 523 -28.22 -26.35 10.93
N THR A 524 -27.51 -27.47 10.82
CA THR A 524 -26.92 -28.21 11.95
C THR A 524 -25.40 -28.15 11.92
N LEU A 525 -24.76 -28.00 13.07
CA LEU A 525 -23.29 -27.96 13.16
C LEU A 525 -22.69 -29.28 12.67
N GLU A 526 -21.84 -29.21 11.66
CA GLU A 526 -21.10 -30.36 11.12
C GLU A 526 -19.70 -30.44 11.71
N LEU A 527 -19.00 -29.30 11.75
CA LEU A 527 -17.59 -29.22 12.12
C LEU A 527 -17.30 -27.87 12.78
N GLU A 528 -16.49 -27.91 13.84
CA GLU A 528 -15.85 -26.73 14.43
C GLU A 528 -14.34 -26.84 14.25
N VAL A 529 -13.70 -25.77 13.78
CA VAL A 529 -12.27 -25.72 13.49
C VAL A 529 -11.65 -24.52 14.23
N PRO A 530 -11.01 -24.77 15.38
CA PRO A 530 -10.18 -23.77 16.07
C PRO A 530 -9.09 -23.23 15.15
N ASN A 531 -8.78 -21.94 15.27
CA ASN A 531 -7.84 -21.27 14.37
C ASN A 531 -6.44 -21.13 15.00
N ASP A 532 -5.44 -21.60 14.26
CA ASP A 532 -4.04 -21.48 14.65
C ASP A 532 -3.52 -20.05 14.52
N GLY A 533 -4.14 -19.27 13.62
CA GLY A 533 -3.82 -17.88 13.36
C GLY A 533 -4.10 -16.96 14.55
N GLN A 534 -3.22 -15.98 14.75
CA GLN A 534 -3.49 -14.89 15.71
C GLN A 534 -4.57 -13.97 15.16
N ASP A 535 -5.51 -13.56 16.03
CA ASP A 535 -6.63 -12.67 15.70
C ASP A 535 -7.51 -13.18 14.52
N GLN A 536 -7.51 -14.49 14.28
CA GLN A 536 -8.39 -15.17 13.32
C GLN A 536 -9.55 -15.87 14.04
N PRO A 537 -10.75 -15.94 13.44
CA PRO A 537 -11.91 -16.54 14.07
C PRO A 537 -11.83 -18.07 14.08
N THR A 538 -12.37 -18.70 15.12
CA THR A 538 -12.77 -20.11 15.06
C THR A 538 -13.85 -20.28 13.99
N TRP A 539 -13.66 -21.25 13.11
CA TRP A 539 -14.60 -21.52 12.03
C TRP A 539 -15.63 -22.56 12.46
N ARG A 540 -16.88 -22.39 12.02
CA ARG A 540 -17.91 -23.43 12.13
C ARG A 540 -18.52 -23.70 10.76
N LEU A 541 -18.58 -24.97 10.38
CA LEU A 541 -19.26 -25.43 9.18
C LEU A 541 -20.63 -25.99 9.59
N TYR A 542 -21.68 -25.43 9.01
CA TYR A 542 -23.06 -25.84 9.25
C TYR A 542 -23.62 -26.51 8.01
N ARG A 543 -24.29 -27.65 8.16
CA ARG A 543 -25.03 -28.34 7.09
C ARG A 543 -26.46 -27.84 7.04
N VAL A 544 -26.91 -27.37 5.87
CA VAL A 544 -28.27 -26.85 5.67
C VAL A 544 -29.30 -27.99 5.78
N LEU A 545 -30.45 -27.70 6.40
CA LEU A 545 -31.56 -28.64 6.64
C LEU A 545 -32.43 -28.93 5.41
#